data_AF-A0A5J4UTH7-F1
#
_entry.id   AF-A0A5J4UTH7-F1
#
_cell.length_a   1.000
_cell.length_b   1.000
_cell.length_c   1.000
_cell.angle_alpha   90.00
_cell.angle_beta   90.00
_cell.angle_gamma   90.00
#
_symmetry.space_group_name_H-M   'P 1'
#
loop_
_entity.id
_entity.type
_entity.pdbx_description
1 polymer ?
#
loop_
_entity_poly.entity_id
_entity_poly.type
_entity_poly.pdbx_seq_one_letter_code
_entity_poly.pdbx_strand_id
1 'polypeptide(L)'
;MLSKLKVNETARALVSFTDSYTQNKQRKQNEQPESESIPSITKICSSLQFLRNQILENDTLKQVIQIPKLLKSITTLSLYKIGIHIGQELDQMRFEIRSWSTDCLSWIRYLGDEQDQSELVNNGYGRVTSISFSTAGGKGEEQDDEISNQLCRIYHFLRALHYGNTYQPYFQPLPLLVRNTEEQMEEEGADEELDAQMNNNKNRWSIRNWANRAKTMTLNCFIRRG
;
A
#
# COMPACT_ATOMS: atom_id res chain seq x y z
N MET A 1 -1.13 3.94 28.22
CA MET A 1 -0.54 5.31 28.16
C MET A 1 0.84 5.29 27.47
N LEU A 2 1.75 4.39 27.86
CA LEU A 2 3.10 4.28 27.26
C LEU A 2 3.08 3.93 25.76
N SER A 3 2.20 3.01 25.32
CA SER A 3 2.08 2.64 23.90
C SER A 3 1.59 3.82 23.03
N LYS A 4 0.59 4.59 23.49
CA LYS A 4 0.06 5.76 22.75
C LYS A 4 1.12 6.84 22.52
N LEU A 5 1.96 7.14 23.52
CA LEU A 5 3.06 8.09 23.38
C LEU A 5 4.07 7.61 22.34
N LYS A 6 4.43 6.33 22.41
CA LYS A 6 5.37 5.71 21.48
C LYS A 6 4.85 5.70 20.04
N VAL A 7 3.56 5.42 19.82
CA VAL A 7 2.91 5.52 18.50
C VAL A 7 3.03 6.95 17.95
N ASN A 8 2.79 7.99 18.76
CA ASN A 8 2.91 9.38 18.31
C ASN A 8 4.37 9.79 18.00
N GLU A 9 5.36 9.26 18.73
CA GLU A 9 6.77 9.47 18.43
C GLU A 9 7.19 8.78 17.13
N THR A 10 6.80 7.51 16.96
CA THR A 10 7.01 6.75 15.73
C THR A 10 6.38 7.46 14.53
N ALA A 11 5.13 7.91 14.66
CA ALA A 11 4.43 8.61 13.60
C ALA A 11 5.14 9.92 13.21
N ARG A 12 5.58 10.71 14.18
CA ARG A 12 6.37 11.93 13.91
C ARG A 12 7.66 11.63 13.18
N ALA A 13 8.36 10.55 13.53
CA ALA A 13 9.58 10.14 12.85
C ALA A 13 9.32 9.74 11.39
N LEU A 14 8.25 8.97 11.14
CA LEU A 14 7.84 8.58 9.78
C LEU A 14 7.46 9.79 8.95
N VAL A 15 6.61 10.68 9.48
CA VAL A 15 6.18 11.90 8.78
C VAL A 15 7.38 12.79 8.43
N SER A 16 8.27 13.05 9.38
CA SER A 16 9.48 13.85 9.15
C SER A 16 10.38 13.26 8.07
N PHE A 17 10.58 11.93 8.11
CA PHE A 17 11.36 11.23 7.09
C PHE A 17 10.71 11.32 5.70
N THR A 18 9.40 11.11 5.59
CA THR A 18 8.69 11.22 4.31
C THR A 18 8.69 12.65 3.77
N ASP A 19 8.46 13.65 4.63
CA ASP A 19 8.47 15.06 4.23
C ASP A 19 9.86 15.44 3.67
N SER A 20 10.95 15.02 4.32
CA SER A 20 12.31 15.19 3.81
C SER A 20 12.53 14.48 2.46
N TYR A 21 12.10 13.22 2.35
CA TYR A 21 12.21 12.44 1.12
C TYR A 21 11.46 13.08 -0.07
N THR A 22 10.23 13.54 0.16
CA THR A 22 9.39 14.15 -0.89
C THR A 22 9.93 15.51 -1.33
N GLN A 23 10.39 16.35 -0.41
CA GLN A 23 11.07 17.61 -0.73
C GLN A 23 12.34 17.37 -1.55
N ASN A 24 13.13 16.35 -1.19
CA ASN A 24 14.33 16.00 -1.93
C ASN A 24 14.02 15.47 -3.34
N LYS A 25 12.93 14.71 -3.52
CA LYS A 25 12.49 14.26 -4.85
C LYS A 25 12.10 15.44 -5.75
N GLN A 26 11.50 16.49 -5.20
CA GLN A 26 11.14 17.71 -5.94
C GLN A 26 12.36 18.57 -6.30
N ARG A 27 13.37 18.66 -5.41
CA ARG A 27 14.60 19.43 -5.65
C ARG A 27 15.55 18.74 -6.65
N LYS A 28 15.56 17.40 -6.70
CA LYS A 28 16.49 16.59 -7.51
C LYS A 28 16.17 16.49 -9.01
N GLN A 29 15.34 17.39 -9.57
CA GLN A 29 15.39 17.60 -11.03
C GLN A 29 16.70 18.28 -11.49
N ASN A 30 17.52 18.86 -10.58
CA ASN A 30 18.73 19.62 -10.96
C ASN A 30 20.07 19.22 -10.29
N GLU A 31 20.17 18.26 -9.35
CA GLU A 31 21.45 17.91 -8.68
C GLU A 31 21.57 16.42 -8.25
N GLN A 32 22.82 15.95 -8.03
CA GLN A 32 23.20 14.56 -7.67
C GLN A 32 22.45 14.01 -6.43
N PRO A 33 22.13 12.70 -6.39
CA PRO A 33 21.41 12.12 -5.26
C PRO A 33 22.29 12.03 -4.01
N GLU A 34 21.93 12.80 -2.95
CA GLU A 34 22.44 12.58 -1.59
C GLU A 34 22.38 11.10 -1.17
N SER A 35 23.45 10.64 -0.50
CA SER A 35 23.57 9.27 -0.02
C SER A 35 22.60 8.99 1.12
N GLU A 36 21.92 7.85 1.06
CA GLU A 36 21.10 7.38 2.17
C GLU A 36 22.00 6.87 3.29
N SER A 37 21.79 7.34 4.51
CA SER A 37 22.44 6.72 5.67
C SER A 37 21.70 5.43 6.05
N ILE A 38 22.39 4.29 6.05
CA ILE A 38 21.87 2.99 6.51
C ILE A 38 21.17 3.09 7.88
N PRO A 39 21.72 3.77 8.90
CA PRO A 39 21.06 3.90 10.20
C PRO A 39 19.68 4.56 10.15
N SER A 40 19.49 5.53 9.25
CA SER A 40 18.18 6.17 9.08
C SER A 40 17.17 5.21 8.47
N ILE A 41 17.56 4.39 7.48
CA ILE A 41 16.66 3.42 6.84
C ILE A 41 16.25 2.33 7.84
N THR A 42 17.21 1.75 8.57
CA THR A 42 16.93 0.73 9.58
C THR A 42 15.94 1.24 10.63
N LYS A 43 16.09 2.50 11.07
CA LYS A 43 15.16 3.13 12.01
C LYS A 43 13.75 3.25 11.45
N ILE A 44 13.60 3.54 10.15
CA ILE A 44 12.30 3.60 9.47
C ILE A 44 11.67 2.21 9.35
N CYS A 45 12.45 1.18 8.99
CA CYS A 45 11.97 -0.21 8.99
C CYS A 45 11.40 -0.60 10.36
N SER A 46 12.17 -0.42 11.44
CA SER A 46 11.70 -0.74 12.80
C SER A 46 10.48 0.08 13.22
N SER A 47 10.40 1.34 12.76
CA SER A 47 9.25 2.22 13.02
C SER A 47 7.98 1.73 12.36
N LEU A 48 8.06 1.31 11.09
CA LEU A 48 6.93 0.73 10.35
C LEU A 48 6.51 -0.62 10.92
N GLN A 49 7.46 -1.49 11.25
CA GLN A 49 7.19 -2.78 11.90
C GLN A 49 6.49 -2.59 13.26
N PHE A 50 6.96 -1.65 14.07
CA PHE A 50 6.30 -1.29 15.33
C PHE A 50 4.87 -0.80 15.08
N LEU A 51 4.68 0.11 14.12
CA LEU A 51 3.37 0.66 13.80
C LEU A 51 2.39 -0.43 13.33
N ARG A 52 2.84 -1.32 12.44
CA ARG A 52 2.06 -2.50 11.98
C ARG A 52 1.56 -3.32 13.16
N ASN A 53 2.45 -3.67 14.09
CA ASN A 53 2.08 -4.50 15.23
C ASN A 53 1.07 -3.79 16.13
N GLN A 54 1.19 -2.48 16.30
CA GLN A 54 0.20 -1.69 17.05
C GLN A 54 -1.16 -1.64 16.34
N ILE A 55 -1.20 -1.48 15.02
CA ILE A 55 -2.45 -1.51 14.24
C ILE A 55 -3.14 -2.87 14.40
N LEU A 56 -2.39 -3.97 14.35
CA LEU A 56 -2.90 -5.33 14.50
C LEU A 56 -3.58 -5.56 15.86
N GLU A 57 -3.09 -4.92 16.92
CA GLU A 57 -3.70 -4.97 18.27
C GLU A 57 -5.08 -4.27 18.36
N ASN A 58 -5.59 -3.70 17.24
CA ASN A 58 -6.91 -3.08 17.01
C ASN A 58 -7.18 -1.78 17.82
N ASP A 59 -6.83 -1.75 19.10
CA ASP A 59 -7.09 -0.63 20.01
C ASP A 59 -6.37 0.67 19.63
N THR A 60 -5.40 0.62 18.72
CA THR A 60 -4.64 1.79 18.27
C THR A 60 -4.99 2.26 16.86
N LEU A 61 -5.81 1.53 16.09
CA LEU A 61 -6.15 1.88 14.70
C LEU A 61 -6.70 3.30 14.59
N LYS A 62 -7.71 3.62 15.40
CA LYS A 62 -8.33 4.95 15.42
C LYS A 62 -7.34 6.06 15.74
N GLN A 63 -6.37 5.78 16.62
CA GLN A 63 -5.30 6.73 16.91
C GLN A 63 -4.41 6.92 15.67
N VAL A 64 -3.97 5.84 15.03
CA VAL A 64 -3.07 5.88 13.87
C VAL A 64 -3.67 6.70 12.72
N ILE A 65 -4.94 6.46 12.39
CA ILE A 65 -5.61 7.17 11.29
C ILE A 65 -5.81 8.66 11.60
N GLN A 66 -6.05 9.00 12.87
CA GLN A 66 -6.22 10.39 13.30
C GLN A 66 -4.91 11.19 13.37
N ILE A 67 -3.73 10.54 13.31
CA ILE A 67 -2.46 11.26 13.35
C ILE A 67 -2.27 12.00 12.02
N PRO A 68 -2.14 13.34 12.04
CA PRO A 68 -2.04 14.12 10.81
C PRO A 68 -0.88 13.66 9.92
N LYS A 69 -1.15 13.56 8.62
CA LYS A 69 -0.22 13.15 7.56
C LYS A 69 0.31 11.72 7.64
N LEU A 70 0.04 10.96 8.71
CA LEU A 70 0.65 9.64 8.88
C LEU A 70 0.21 8.67 7.76
N LEU A 71 -1.08 8.64 7.44
CA LEU A 71 -1.59 7.79 6.35
C LEU A 71 -0.95 8.14 5.00
N LYS A 72 -0.83 9.44 4.69
CA LYS A 72 -0.12 9.94 3.50
C LYS A 72 1.34 9.50 3.50
N SER A 73 2.00 9.55 4.66
CA SER A 73 3.39 9.11 4.81
C SER A 73 3.56 7.62 4.56
N ILE A 74 2.71 6.77 5.16
CA ILE A 74 2.71 5.32 4.92
C ILE A 74 2.46 5.03 3.43
N THR A 75 1.48 5.71 2.83
CA THR A 75 1.14 5.56 1.40
C THR A 75 2.27 6.03 0.47
N THR A 76 3.10 6.97 0.91
CA THR A 76 4.30 7.37 0.16
C THR A 76 5.43 6.35 0.32
N LEU A 77 5.58 5.78 1.52
CA LEU A 77 6.63 4.81 1.84
C LEU A 77 6.37 3.43 1.23
N SER A 78 5.12 3.04 0.95
CA SER A 78 4.82 1.82 0.18
C SER A 78 5.37 1.84 -1.24
N LEU A 79 5.69 3.03 -1.79
CA LEU A 79 6.38 3.20 -3.07
C LEU A 79 7.83 3.68 -2.91
N TYR A 80 8.41 3.54 -1.71
CA TYR A 80 9.74 4.08 -1.42
C TYR A 80 10.79 3.55 -2.40
N LYS A 81 11.29 4.47 -3.23
CA LYS A 81 12.32 4.21 -4.26
C LYS A 81 12.07 2.97 -5.09
N ILE A 82 10.80 2.72 -5.43
CA ILE A 82 10.41 1.61 -6.28
C ILE A 82 11.12 1.72 -7.65
N GLY A 83 11.58 0.59 -8.19
CA GLY A 83 12.34 0.53 -9.45
C GLY A 83 13.79 1.04 -9.40
N ILE A 84 14.31 1.47 -8.24
CA ILE A 84 15.69 1.96 -8.09
C ILE A 84 16.56 0.90 -7.41
N HIS A 85 17.54 0.37 -8.15
CA HIS A 85 18.49 -0.65 -7.69
C HIS A 85 19.89 -0.06 -7.52
N ILE A 86 20.41 -0.03 -6.30
CA ILE A 86 21.75 0.56 -5.99
C ILE A 86 22.68 -0.47 -5.36
N GLY A 87 22.16 -1.48 -4.66
CA GLY A 87 22.96 -2.55 -4.06
C GLY A 87 22.11 -3.46 -3.19
N GLN A 88 22.53 -4.71 -3.00
CA GLN A 88 21.69 -5.77 -2.42
C GLN A 88 21.15 -5.41 -1.01
N GLU A 89 21.99 -4.90 -0.12
CA GLU A 89 21.57 -4.56 1.26
C GLU A 89 20.58 -3.38 1.30
N LEU A 90 20.87 -2.31 0.55
CA LEU A 90 19.96 -1.16 0.44
C LEU A 90 18.65 -1.52 -0.25
N ASP A 91 18.70 -2.35 -1.29
CA ASP A 91 17.53 -2.82 -2.02
C ASP A 91 16.63 -3.69 -1.12
N GLN A 92 17.22 -4.53 -0.27
CA GLN A 92 16.50 -5.32 0.74
C GLN A 92 15.80 -4.42 1.76
N MET A 93 16.51 -3.46 2.36
CA MET A 93 15.88 -2.56 3.33
C MET A 93 14.79 -1.68 2.69
N ARG A 94 14.97 -1.25 1.45
CA ARG A 94 13.92 -0.54 0.70
C ARG A 94 12.70 -1.43 0.45
N PHE A 95 12.92 -2.70 0.14
CA PHE A 95 11.84 -3.67 0.04
C PHE A 95 11.09 -3.82 1.37
N GLU A 96 11.80 -3.93 2.50
CA GLU A 96 11.16 -3.98 3.82
C GLU A 96 10.33 -2.73 4.13
N ILE A 97 10.82 -1.53 3.79
CA ILE A 97 10.02 -0.29 3.93
C ILE A 97 8.70 -0.41 3.17
N ARG A 98 8.74 -0.89 1.91
CA ARG A 98 7.54 -1.04 1.08
C ARG A 98 6.60 -2.10 1.64
N SER A 99 7.15 -3.26 2.03
CA SER A 99 6.39 -4.38 2.59
C SER A 99 5.70 -3.97 3.89
N TRP A 100 6.43 -3.41 4.87
CA TRP A 100 5.84 -2.98 6.14
C TRP A 100 4.84 -1.85 5.99
N SER A 101 5.09 -0.91 5.08
CA SER A 101 4.13 0.16 4.78
C SER A 101 2.84 -0.40 4.21
N THR A 102 2.94 -1.36 3.28
CA THR A 102 1.74 -1.94 2.67
C THR A 102 0.99 -2.88 3.60
N ASP A 103 1.69 -3.56 4.51
CA ASP A 103 1.09 -4.27 5.64
C ASP A 103 0.27 -3.32 6.53
N CYS A 104 0.82 -2.15 6.88
CA CYS A 104 0.08 -1.14 7.65
C CYS A 104 -1.22 -0.72 6.93
N LEU A 105 -1.14 -0.38 5.64
CA LEU A 105 -2.32 0.00 4.85
C LEU A 105 -3.32 -1.15 4.75
N SER A 106 -2.84 -2.39 4.62
CA SER A 106 -3.68 -3.58 4.55
C SER A 106 -4.48 -3.79 5.83
N TRP A 107 -3.85 -3.62 6.99
CA TRP A 107 -4.52 -3.71 8.28
C TRP A 107 -5.49 -2.57 8.51
N ILE A 108 -5.13 -1.34 8.11
CA ILE A 108 -6.04 -0.19 8.15
C ILE A 108 -7.30 -0.48 7.32
N ARG A 109 -7.12 -0.98 6.10
CA ARG A 109 -8.23 -1.38 5.23
C ARG A 109 -9.07 -2.50 5.84
N TYR A 110 -8.46 -3.47 6.49
CA TYR A 110 -9.18 -4.63 7.04
C TYR A 110 -9.97 -4.29 8.30
N LEU A 111 -9.40 -3.47 9.18
CA LEU A 111 -9.97 -3.10 10.48
C LEU A 111 -10.77 -1.78 10.45
N GLY A 112 -10.69 -1.03 9.34
CA GLY A 112 -11.24 0.31 9.23
C GLY A 112 -12.69 0.38 8.76
N ASP A 113 -13.44 1.31 9.31
CA ASP A 113 -14.84 1.54 8.95
C ASP A 113 -14.98 2.36 7.66
N GLU A 114 -16.20 2.77 7.32
CA GLU A 114 -16.50 3.57 6.12
C GLU A 114 -15.63 4.83 5.99
N GLN A 115 -15.36 5.53 7.10
CA GLN A 115 -14.55 6.73 7.09
C GLN A 115 -13.08 6.37 6.77
N ASP A 116 -12.58 5.30 7.37
CA ASP A 116 -11.22 4.82 7.16
C ASP A 116 -11.00 4.36 5.70
N GLN A 117 -12.00 3.71 5.09
CA GLN A 117 -11.96 3.36 3.66
C GLN A 117 -11.89 4.61 2.78
N SER A 118 -12.65 5.66 3.12
CA SER A 118 -12.63 6.94 2.40
C SER A 118 -11.25 7.61 2.48
N GLU A 119 -10.63 7.60 3.66
CA GLU A 119 -9.28 8.12 3.87
C GLU A 119 -8.23 7.36 3.03
N LEU A 120 -8.34 6.04 2.92
CA LEU A 120 -7.45 5.25 2.05
C LEU A 120 -7.57 5.65 0.58
N VAL A 121 -8.79 5.77 0.06
CA VAL A 121 -9.02 6.20 -1.33
C VAL A 121 -8.48 7.61 -1.56
N ASN A 122 -8.75 8.55 -0.64
CA ASN A 122 -8.27 9.93 -0.72
C ASN A 122 -6.74 10.04 -0.69
N ASN A 123 -6.05 9.10 -0.03
CA ASN A 123 -4.59 9.04 -0.01
C ASN A 123 -4.00 8.30 -1.23
N GLY A 124 -4.84 7.77 -2.13
CA GLY A 124 -4.39 7.13 -3.37
C GLY A 124 -4.08 5.65 -3.20
N TYR A 125 -4.79 4.94 -2.32
CA TYR A 125 -4.57 3.51 -2.10
C TYR A 125 -4.72 2.68 -3.39
N GLY A 126 -5.68 3.01 -4.27
CA GLY A 126 -5.86 2.34 -5.57
C GLY A 126 -4.63 2.51 -6.46
N ARG A 127 -4.16 3.75 -6.60
CA ARG A 127 -2.94 4.11 -7.34
C ARG A 127 -1.72 3.34 -6.83
N VAL A 128 -1.47 3.41 -5.53
CA VAL A 128 -0.30 2.80 -4.89
C VAL A 128 -0.30 1.28 -5.02
N THR A 129 -1.46 0.65 -4.84
CA THR A 129 -1.56 -0.80 -4.96
C THR A 129 -1.35 -1.23 -6.42
N SER A 130 -1.81 -0.44 -7.39
CA SER A 130 -1.56 -0.67 -8.82
C SER A 130 -0.08 -0.68 -9.15
N ILE A 131 0.64 0.38 -8.76
CA ILE A 131 2.07 0.49 -9.00
C ILE A 131 2.84 -0.65 -8.31
N SER A 132 2.41 -1.08 -7.12
CA SER A 132 3.13 -2.10 -6.36
C SER A 132 3.05 -3.51 -6.98
N PHE A 133 1.92 -3.90 -7.59
CA PHE A 133 1.84 -5.18 -8.32
C PHE A 133 2.35 -5.11 -9.77
N SER A 134 2.48 -3.90 -10.34
CA SER A 134 2.99 -3.66 -11.70
C SER A 134 4.52 -3.72 -11.77
N THR A 135 5.21 -3.29 -10.71
CA THR A 135 6.68 -3.18 -10.66
C THR A 135 7.43 -4.52 -10.46
N ALA A 136 6.75 -5.63 -10.74
CA ALA A 136 7.22 -7.02 -10.71
C ALA A 136 8.25 -7.41 -11.79
N GLY A 137 8.96 -6.43 -12.36
CA GLY A 137 9.94 -6.60 -13.42
C GLY A 137 11.25 -7.24 -12.97
N GLY A 138 11.18 -8.40 -12.30
CA GLY A 138 12.25 -9.37 -12.20
C GLY A 138 13.13 -9.33 -10.95
N LYS A 139 12.89 -10.25 -10.01
CA LYS A 139 13.85 -11.24 -9.43
C LYS A 139 13.27 -11.91 -8.17
N GLY A 140 13.11 -13.23 -8.21
CA GLY A 140 13.02 -14.09 -7.01
C GLY A 140 11.62 -14.36 -6.45
N GLU A 141 11.51 -15.39 -5.62
CA GLU A 141 10.26 -15.91 -5.05
C GLU A 141 9.62 -14.94 -4.04
N GLU A 142 10.43 -14.19 -3.27
CA GLU A 142 9.93 -13.20 -2.29
C GLU A 142 9.18 -12.03 -2.96
N GLN A 143 9.52 -11.70 -4.21
CA GLN A 143 8.79 -10.71 -4.98
C GLN A 143 7.47 -11.28 -5.52
N ASP A 144 7.44 -12.56 -5.89
CA ASP A 144 6.24 -13.24 -6.37
C ASP A 144 5.17 -13.36 -5.28
N ASP A 145 5.57 -13.65 -4.04
CA ASP A 145 4.66 -13.68 -2.89
C ASP A 145 4.11 -12.29 -2.58
N GLU A 146 4.95 -11.25 -2.64
CA GLU A 146 4.50 -9.88 -2.44
C GLU A 146 3.48 -9.47 -3.53
N ILE A 147 3.73 -9.79 -4.80
CA ILE A 147 2.76 -9.54 -5.90
C ILE A 147 1.44 -10.24 -5.63
N SER A 148 1.50 -11.54 -5.29
CA SER A 148 0.31 -12.33 -4.95
C SER A 148 -0.47 -11.68 -3.79
N ASN A 149 0.23 -11.21 -2.76
CA ASN A 149 -0.37 -10.51 -1.63
C ASN A 149 -1.01 -9.19 -2.07
N GLN A 150 -0.34 -8.37 -2.90
CA GLN A 150 -0.90 -7.11 -3.40
C GLN A 150 -2.16 -7.32 -4.26
N LEU A 151 -2.15 -8.32 -5.14
CA LEU A 151 -3.32 -8.70 -5.94
C LEU A 151 -4.49 -9.17 -5.07
N CYS A 152 -4.20 -9.98 -4.04
CA CYS A 152 -5.20 -10.39 -3.05
C CYS A 152 -5.78 -9.18 -2.31
N ARG A 153 -4.92 -8.25 -1.90
CA ARG A 153 -5.31 -7.01 -1.21
C ARG A 153 -6.21 -6.15 -2.10
N ILE A 154 -5.87 -5.86 -3.35
CA ILE A 154 -6.73 -5.02 -4.19
C ILE A 154 -8.09 -5.67 -4.45
N TYR A 155 -8.12 -6.98 -4.69
CA TYR A 155 -9.37 -7.73 -4.85
C TYR A 155 -10.28 -7.58 -3.63
N HIS A 156 -9.76 -7.82 -2.42
CA HIS A 156 -10.56 -7.71 -1.20
C HIS A 156 -11.02 -6.29 -0.93
N PHE A 157 -10.21 -5.28 -1.26
CA PHE A 157 -10.60 -3.88 -1.14
C PHE A 157 -11.76 -3.53 -2.08
N LEU A 158 -11.62 -3.80 -3.38
CA LEU A 158 -12.68 -3.55 -4.37
C LEU A 158 -13.97 -4.31 -4.02
N ARG A 159 -13.86 -5.57 -3.57
CA ARG A 159 -15.00 -6.37 -3.12
C ARG A 159 -15.71 -5.71 -1.94
N ALA A 160 -14.96 -5.25 -0.94
CA ALA A 160 -15.52 -4.61 0.24
C ALA A 160 -16.20 -3.29 -0.12
N LEU A 161 -15.57 -2.46 -0.97
CA LEU A 161 -16.20 -1.23 -1.45
C LEU A 161 -17.48 -1.52 -2.28
N HIS A 162 -17.51 -2.58 -3.10
CA HIS A 162 -18.65 -2.87 -3.97
C HIS A 162 -19.82 -3.54 -3.26
N TYR A 163 -19.57 -4.46 -2.33
CA TYR A 163 -20.62 -5.23 -1.64
C TYR A 163 -20.86 -4.78 -0.19
N GLY A 164 -20.06 -3.86 0.32
CA GLY A 164 -20.00 -3.56 1.76
C GLY A 164 -19.22 -4.62 2.53
N ASN A 165 -19.09 -4.41 3.83
CA ASN A 165 -18.50 -5.38 4.75
C ASN A 165 -19.57 -5.88 5.72
N THR A 166 -19.83 -7.18 5.70
CA THR A 166 -20.78 -7.85 6.60
C THR A 166 -20.15 -8.25 7.93
N TYR A 167 -18.84 -8.17 8.05
CA TYR A 167 -18.08 -8.42 9.27
C TYR A 167 -17.71 -7.09 9.93
N GLN A 168 -17.38 -7.09 11.23
CA GLN A 168 -16.89 -5.88 11.86
C GLN A 168 -15.52 -5.48 11.27
N PRO A 169 -15.32 -4.19 10.93
CA PRO A 169 -16.30 -3.09 10.99
C PRO A 169 -17.31 -3.15 9.84
N TYR A 170 -18.60 -3.06 10.20
CA TYR A 170 -19.70 -3.10 9.25
C TYR A 170 -19.80 -1.80 8.44
N PHE A 171 -19.97 -1.91 7.13
CA PHE A 171 -20.33 -0.77 6.28
C PHE A 171 -21.11 -1.21 5.04
N GLN A 172 -21.97 -0.32 4.53
CA GLN A 172 -22.72 -0.53 3.29
C GLN A 172 -21.81 -0.44 2.06
N PRO A 173 -22.24 -0.92 0.88
CA PRO A 173 -21.55 -0.62 -0.37
C PRO A 173 -21.20 0.88 -0.51
N LEU A 174 -19.97 1.17 -0.93
CA LEU A 174 -19.40 2.51 -1.11
C LEU A 174 -19.13 2.77 -2.60
N PRO A 175 -20.17 2.92 -3.44
CA PRO A 175 -20.03 2.93 -4.89
C PRO A 175 -19.23 4.12 -5.44
N LEU A 176 -19.20 5.25 -4.74
CA LEU A 176 -18.35 6.39 -5.13
C LEU A 176 -16.86 6.07 -4.93
N LEU A 177 -16.52 5.39 -3.83
CA LEU A 177 -15.15 4.98 -3.56
C LEU A 177 -14.68 3.90 -4.53
N VAL A 178 -15.56 2.99 -4.94
CA VAL A 178 -15.27 2.00 -6.01
C VAL A 178 -14.82 2.72 -7.27
N ARG A 179 -15.59 3.72 -7.72
CA ARG A 179 -15.30 4.49 -8.93
C ARG A 179 -13.98 5.23 -8.80
N ASN A 180 -13.78 5.97 -7.71
CA ASN A 180 -12.53 6.71 -7.50
C ASN A 180 -11.29 5.78 -7.45
N THR A 181 -11.45 4.59 -6.85
CA THR A 181 -10.36 3.60 -6.79
C THR A 181 -10.03 3.09 -8.17
N GLU A 182 -11.03 2.80 -8.99
CA GLU A 182 -10.81 2.32 -10.35
C GLU A 182 -10.21 3.39 -11.25
N GLU A 183 -10.68 4.64 -11.20
CA GLU A 183 -10.07 5.76 -11.95
C GLU A 183 -8.57 5.88 -11.60
N GLN A 184 -8.20 5.73 -10.31
CA GLN A 184 -6.79 5.69 -9.88
C GLN A 184 -6.00 4.48 -10.39
N MET A 185 -6.66 3.34 -10.63
CA MET A 185 -6.03 2.14 -11.17
C MET A 185 -5.82 2.27 -12.69
N GLU A 186 -6.84 2.75 -13.40
CA GLU A 186 -6.81 3.00 -14.85
C GLU A 186 -5.72 4.03 -15.21
N GLU A 187 -5.61 5.13 -14.45
CA GLU A 187 -4.57 6.15 -14.63
C GLU A 187 -3.14 5.59 -14.58
N GLU A 188 -2.93 4.48 -13.87
CA GLU A 188 -1.62 3.83 -13.72
C GLU A 188 -1.44 2.60 -14.65
N GLY A 189 -2.39 2.33 -15.56
CA GLY A 189 -2.32 1.17 -16.46
C GLY A 189 -2.48 -0.18 -15.74
N ALA A 190 -3.25 -0.21 -14.66
CA ALA A 190 -3.43 -1.42 -13.85
C ALA A 190 -4.06 -2.57 -14.65
N ASP A 191 -4.88 -2.29 -15.66
CA ASP A 191 -5.57 -3.32 -16.45
C ASP A 191 -4.59 -4.11 -17.32
N GLU A 192 -3.65 -3.43 -17.99
CA GLU A 192 -2.58 -4.06 -18.75
C GLU A 192 -1.69 -4.91 -17.84
N GLU A 193 -1.42 -4.43 -16.63
CA GLU A 193 -0.58 -5.10 -15.66
C GLU A 193 -1.28 -6.34 -15.07
N LEU A 194 -2.59 -6.27 -14.80
CA LEU A 194 -3.40 -7.44 -14.45
C LEU A 194 -3.39 -8.49 -15.56
N ASP A 195 -3.46 -8.08 -16.83
CA ASP A 195 -3.36 -8.99 -17.97
C ASP A 195 -1.98 -9.63 -18.11
N ALA A 196 -0.92 -8.88 -17.85
CA ALA A 196 0.44 -9.41 -17.79
C ALA A 196 0.58 -10.46 -16.67
N GLN A 197 0.09 -10.16 -15.47
CA GLN A 197 0.18 -11.07 -14.32
C GLN A 197 -0.69 -12.33 -14.47
N MET A 198 -1.83 -12.26 -15.17
CA MET A 198 -2.64 -13.43 -15.52
C MET A 198 -1.89 -14.44 -16.40
N ASN A 199 -0.88 -13.98 -17.16
CA ASN A 199 -0.06 -14.79 -18.05
C ASN A 199 1.34 -15.09 -17.50
N ASN A 200 1.63 -14.69 -16.26
CA ASN A 200 2.94 -14.92 -15.63
C ASN A 200 3.14 -16.42 -15.31
N ASN A 201 4.27 -16.96 -15.79
CA ASN A 201 4.59 -18.40 -15.71
C ASN A 201 5.46 -18.81 -14.51
N LYS A 202 5.97 -17.86 -13.72
CA LYS A 202 7.00 -18.14 -12.69
C LYS A 202 6.43 -18.60 -11.33
N ASN A 203 5.22 -18.17 -10.94
CA ASN A 203 4.55 -18.63 -9.71
C ASN A 203 3.06 -18.95 -9.98
N ARG A 204 2.87 -20.08 -10.66
CA ARG A 204 1.82 -20.36 -11.67
C ARG A 204 0.36 -20.30 -11.22
N TRP A 205 0.06 -20.46 -9.93
CA TRP A 205 -1.32 -20.59 -9.45
C TRP A 205 -1.80 -19.39 -8.62
N SER A 206 -1.01 -18.91 -7.65
CA SER A 206 -1.49 -17.86 -6.74
C SER A 206 -1.62 -16.50 -7.46
N ILE A 207 -0.56 -16.03 -8.12
CA ILE A 207 -0.55 -14.75 -8.83
C ILE A 207 -1.63 -14.73 -9.91
N ARG A 208 -1.67 -15.76 -10.77
CA ARG A 208 -2.66 -15.87 -11.84
C ARG A 208 -4.09 -15.86 -11.32
N ASN A 209 -4.38 -16.61 -10.25
CA ASN A 209 -5.72 -16.65 -9.66
C ASN A 209 -6.11 -15.30 -9.07
N TRP A 210 -5.20 -14.64 -8.35
CA TRP A 210 -5.49 -13.34 -7.75
C TRP A 210 -5.61 -12.22 -8.80
N ALA A 211 -4.78 -12.23 -9.84
CA ALA A 211 -4.89 -11.30 -10.96
C ALA A 211 -6.25 -11.45 -11.67
N ASN A 212 -6.67 -12.68 -11.96
CA ASN A 212 -7.98 -12.94 -12.55
C ASN A 212 -9.13 -12.48 -11.64
N ARG A 213 -9.05 -12.75 -10.33
CA ARG A 213 -10.05 -12.30 -9.35
C ARG A 213 -10.10 -10.77 -9.26
N ALA A 214 -8.95 -10.11 -9.19
CA ALA A 214 -8.85 -8.66 -9.17
C ALA A 214 -9.47 -8.05 -10.43
N LYS A 215 -9.07 -8.53 -11.61
CA LYS A 215 -9.64 -8.10 -12.90
C LYS A 215 -11.16 -8.29 -12.97
N THR A 216 -11.63 -9.48 -12.59
CA THR A 216 -13.07 -9.79 -12.55
C THR A 216 -13.81 -8.86 -11.60
N MET A 217 -13.22 -8.52 -10.45
CA MET A 217 -13.82 -7.60 -9.49
C MET A 217 -13.86 -6.17 -10.04
N THR A 218 -12.78 -5.69 -10.67
CA THR A 218 -12.75 -4.39 -11.37
C THR A 218 -13.89 -4.32 -12.40
N LEU A 219 -14.05 -5.34 -13.24
CA LEU A 219 -15.13 -5.39 -14.24
C LEU A 219 -16.54 -5.48 -13.63
N ASN A 220 -16.72 -6.28 -12.58
CA ASN A 220 -18.02 -6.45 -11.91
C ASN A 220 -18.53 -5.14 -11.27
N CYS A 221 -17.62 -4.24 -10.89
CA CYS A 221 -17.99 -2.92 -10.41
C CYS A 221 -18.81 -2.12 -11.44
N PHE A 222 -18.72 -2.46 -12.73
CA PHE A 222 -19.41 -1.76 -13.83
C PHE A 222 -20.64 -2.49 -14.37
N ILE A 223 -20.63 -3.83 -14.40
CA ILE A 223 -21.72 -4.62 -15.03
C ILE A 223 -23.07 -4.40 -14.32
N ARG A 224 -23.09 -4.03 -13.03
CA ARG A 224 -24.33 -3.75 -12.28
C ARG A 224 -24.93 -2.35 -12.50
N ARG A 225 -24.45 -1.58 -13.49
CA ARG A 225 -24.97 -0.25 -13.85
C ARG A 225 -25.44 -0.13 -15.31
N GLY A 226 -25.70 -1.25 -15.98
CA GLY A 226 -26.47 -1.29 -17.22
C GLY A 226 -27.97 -1.23 -16.97
#